data_AF-A0A7V9VAJ7-F1
#
_entry.id   AF-A0A7V9VAJ7-F1
#
_cell.length_a   1.000
_cell.length_b   1.000
_cell.length_c   1.000
_cell.angle_alpha   90.00
_cell.angle_beta   90.00
_cell.angle_gamma   90.00
#
_symmetry.space_group_name_H-M   'P 1'
#
loop_
_entity.id
_entity.type
_entity.pdbx_description
1 polymer ?
#
loop_
_entity_poly.entity_id
_entity_poly.type
_entity_poly.pdbx_seq_one_letter_code
_entity_poly.pdbx_strand_id
1 'polypeptide(L)'
;MATVALTTVDDMTTLPEGPERYDLIEGELFRMSPAADRHGEISMTIGYHLTDFVVPNGLGSVWASEAGFILRREPDTLLAPDVSFVATGRRPPVDQRVGFV
;
A
#
# COMPACT_ATOMS: atom_id res chain seq x y z
N MET A 1 -9.92 -24.87 21.04
CA MET A 1 -10.04 -23.68 20.18
C MET A 1 -8.90 -23.75 19.18
N ALA A 2 -9.19 -23.69 17.88
CA ALA A 2 -8.15 -23.67 16.85
C ALA A 2 -7.64 -22.23 16.73
N THR A 3 -6.36 -22.02 17.00
CA THR A 3 -5.70 -20.74 16.75
C THR A 3 -5.55 -20.60 15.24
N VAL A 4 -6.24 -19.64 14.63
CA VAL A 4 -6.01 -19.28 13.23
C VAL A 4 -4.60 -18.69 13.18
N ALA A 5 -3.72 -19.28 12.36
CA ALA A 5 -2.38 -18.74 12.16
C ALA A 5 -2.52 -17.39 11.46
N LEU A 6 -2.02 -16.33 12.10
CA LEU A 6 -2.00 -14.98 11.53
C LEU A 6 -0.96 -14.93 10.41
N THR A 7 -1.34 -14.39 9.26
CA THR A 7 -0.45 -14.10 8.15
C THR A 7 0.41 -12.87 8.47
N THR A 8 1.67 -12.90 8.07
CA THR A 8 2.62 -11.79 8.25
C THR A 8 2.95 -11.13 6.91
N VAL A 9 3.57 -9.94 6.94
CA VAL A 9 4.09 -9.31 5.71
C VAL A 9 5.16 -10.16 5.04
N ASP A 10 5.95 -10.91 5.81
CA ASP A 10 7.02 -11.75 5.25
C ASP A 10 6.42 -12.90 4.43
N ASP A 11 5.27 -13.43 4.85
CA ASP A 11 4.50 -14.42 4.08
C ASP A 11 3.99 -13.86 2.74
N MET A 12 3.78 -12.53 2.64
CA MET A 12 3.29 -11.89 1.41
C MET A 12 4.28 -12.01 0.24
N THR A 13 5.58 -12.08 0.55
CA THR A 13 6.63 -12.25 -0.47
C THR A 13 6.63 -13.64 -1.12
N THR A 14 5.93 -14.61 -0.50
CA THR A 14 5.84 -15.99 -0.98
C THR A 14 4.60 -16.24 -1.84
N LEU A 15 3.67 -15.27 -1.92
CA LEU A 15 2.51 -15.40 -2.78
C LEU A 15 2.93 -15.42 -4.26
N PRO A 16 2.19 -16.14 -5.11
CA PRO A 16 2.44 -16.12 -6.55
C PRO A 16 2.38 -14.69 -7.08
N GLU A 17 3.35 -14.30 -7.90
CA GLU A 17 3.26 -13.07 -8.68
C GLU A 17 2.04 -13.19 -9.62
N GLY A 18 1.13 -12.23 -9.54
CA GLY A 18 -0.14 -12.26 -10.26
C GLY A 18 -0.88 -10.93 -10.21
N PRO A 19 -1.98 -10.79 -10.98
CA PRO A 19 -2.81 -9.58 -10.97
C PRO A 19 -3.59 -9.38 -9.67
N GLU A 20 -3.62 -10.39 -8.79
CA GLU A 20 -4.29 -10.32 -7.50
C GLU A 20 -3.61 -9.34 -6.56
N ARG A 21 -4.43 -8.48 -5.94
CA ARG A 21 -4.01 -7.59 -4.88
C ARG A 21 -4.53 -8.11 -3.55
N TYR A 22 -3.72 -7.99 -2.51
CA TYR A 22 -4.07 -8.43 -1.17
C TYR A 22 -3.80 -7.32 -0.17
N ASP A 23 -4.75 -7.14 0.76
CA ASP A 23 -4.53 -6.42 2.00
C ASP A 23 -4.36 -7.42 3.14
N LEU A 24 -3.57 -7.05 4.14
CA LEU A 24 -3.40 -7.75 5.39
C LEU A 24 -3.92 -6.83 6.51
N ILE A 25 -4.91 -7.26 7.28
CA ILE A 25 -5.48 -6.46 8.38
C ILE A 25 -5.43 -7.30 9.65
N GLU A 26 -4.61 -6.87 10.62
CA GLU A 26 -4.40 -7.58 11.88
C GLU A 26 -4.05 -9.07 11.69
N GLY A 27 -3.27 -9.37 10.65
CA GLY A 27 -2.84 -10.72 10.29
C GLY A 27 -3.86 -11.54 9.49
N GLU A 28 -4.98 -10.95 9.09
CA GLU A 28 -5.98 -11.58 8.21
C GLU A 28 -5.80 -11.12 6.76
N LEU A 29 -5.72 -12.07 5.84
CA LEU A 29 -5.48 -11.82 4.42
C LEU A 29 -6.80 -11.58 3.66
N PHE A 30 -6.91 -10.43 3.00
CA PHE A 30 -8.07 -10.02 2.19
C PHE A 30 -7.68 -9.92 0.72
N ARG A 31 -8.30 -10.73 -0.13
CA ARG A 31 -8.14 -10.60 -1.59
C ARG A 31 -9.01 -9.47 -2.11
N MET A 32 -8.40 -8.55 -2.85
CA MET A 32 -9.10 -7.48 -3.55
C MET A 32 -9.54 -7.95 -4.95
N SER A 33 -10.75 -7.56 -5.32
CA SER A 33 -11.24 -7.76 -6.69
C SER A 33 -10.55 -6.77 -7.63
N PRO A 34 -10.36 -7.13 -8.92
CA PRO A 34 -9.86 -6.19 -9.90
C PRO A 34 -10.72 -4.92 -9.96
N ALA A 35 -10.07 -3.77 -10.05
CA ALA A 35 -10.74 -2.48 -10.19
C ALA A 35 -11.46 -2.37 -11.55
N ALA A 36 -12.65 -1.75 -11.55
CA ALA A 36 -13.32 -1.34 -12.78
C ALA A 36 -12.73 -0.04 -13.35
N ASP A 37 -13.02 0.28 -14.61
CA ASP A 37 -12.53 1.47 -15.33
C ASP A 37 -12.72 2.79 -14.55
N ARG A 38 -13.92 3.02 -14.01
CA ARG A 38 -14.26 4.22 -13.24
C ARG A 38 -13.44 4.36 -11.95
N HIS A 39 -13.02 3.24 -11.35
CA HIS A 39 -12.16 3.27 -10.17
C HIS A 39 -10.76 3.80 -10.53
N GLY A 40 -10.21 3.35 -11.66
CA GLY A 40 -8.94 3.85 -12.17
C GLY A 40 -8.98 5.34 -12.49
N GLU A 41 -10.04 5.80 -13.16
CA GLU A 41 -10.23 7.23 -13.48
C GLU A 41 -10.24 8.10 -12.21
N ILE A 42 -11.05 7.73 -11.22
CA ILE A 42 -11.16 8.49 -9.95
C ILE A 42 -9.82 8.49 -9.20
N SER A 43 -9.16 7.32 -9.09
CA SER A 43 -7.88 7.21 -8.40
C SER A 43 -6.81 8.08 -9.05
N MET A 44 -6.78 8.11 -10.39
CA MET A 44 -5.86 8.97 -11.14
C MET A 44 -6.16 10.46 -10.95
N THR A 45 -7.43 10.87 -10.95
CA THR A 45 -7.81 12.27 -10.68
C THR A 45 -7.37 12.71 -9.29
N ILE A 46 -7.60 11.88 -8.27
CA ILE A 46 -7.17 12.18 -6.90
C ILE A 46 -5.65 12.26 -6.82
N GLY A 47 -4.94 11.28 -7.38
CA GLY A 47 -3.48 11.25 -7.42
C GLY A 47 -2.87 12.46 -8.12
N TYR A 48 -3.48 12.91 -9.22
CA TYR A 48 -3.07 14.11 -9.95
C TYR A 48 -3.14 15.35 -9.06
N HIS A 49 -4.29 15.63 -8.45
CA HIS A 49 -4.48 16.82 -7.62
C HIS A 49 -3.58 16.82 -6.38
N LEU A 50 -3.37 15.65 -5.75
CA LEU A 50 -2.44 15.54 -4.64
C LEU A 50 -1.00 15.80 -5.09
N THR A 51 -0.58 15.24 -6.22
CA THR A 51 0.78 15.40 -6.73
C THR A 51 1.07 16.85 -7.10
N ASP A 52 0.12 17.51 -7.78
CA ASP A 52 0.20 18.92 -8.19
C ASP A 52 0.40 19.87 -7.00
N PHE A 53 -0.18 19.54 -5.84
CA PHE A 53 0.04 20.29 -4.61
C PHE A 53 1.33 19.87 -3.87
N VAL A 54 1.55 18.57 -3.69
CA VAL A 54 2.61 18.04 -2.80
C VAL A 54 4.01 18.30 -3.35
N VAL A 55 4.23 18.07 -4.64
CA VAL A 55 5.57 18.11 -5.24
C VAL A 55 6.13 19.54 -5.28
N PRO A 56 5.41 20.57 -5.79
CA PRO A 56 5.94 21.93 -5.84
C PRO A 56 6.19 22.54 -4.45
N ASN A 57 5.43 22.11 -3.44
CA ASN A 57 5.57 22.58 -2.05
C ASN A 57 6.58 21.75 -1.24
N GLY A 58 7.23 20.74 -1.81
CA GLY A 58 8.23 19.91 -1.12
C GLY A 58 7.69 19.12 0.08
N LEU A 59 6.39 18.79 0.07
CA LEU A 59 5.70 18.25 1.24
C LEU A 59 5.93 16.74 1.43
N GLY A 60 6.35 16.04 0.38
CA GLY A 60 6.60 14.60 0.45
C GLY A 60 6.49 13.90 -0.91
N SER A 61 5.84 12.75 -0.92
CA SER A 61 5.65 11.93 -2.12
C SER A 61 4.23 11.36 -2.15
N VAL A 62 3.71 11.18 -3.36
CA VAL A 62 2.40 10.59 -3.62
C VAL A 62 2.61 9.32 -4.43
N TRP A 63 1.91 8.24 -4.07
CA TRP A 63 1.95 6.95 -4.76
C TRP A 63 0.55 6.54 -5.23
N ALA A 64 0.52 5.85 -6.36
CA ALA A 64 -0.69 5.23 -6.91
C ALA A 64 -0.95 3.85 -6.27
N SER A 65 -2.05 3.22 -6.69
CA SER A 65 -2.71 2.02 -6.17
C SER A 65 -1.82 0.77 -5.99
N GLU A 66 -0.57 0.78 -6.44
CA GLU A 66 0.26 -0.43 -6.49
C GLU A 66 1.25 -0.54 -5.31
N ALA A 67 1.47 0.54 -4.57
CA ALA A 67 2.38 0.52 -3.43
C ALA A 67 1.69 -0.03 -2.18
N GLY A 68 2.26 -1.08 -1.58
CA GLY A 68 1.84 -1.55 -0.25
C GLY A 68 2.57 -0.81 0.87
N PHE A 69 1.87 -0.58 1.98
CA PHE A 69 2.33 0.17 3.15
C PHE A 69 2.12 -0.65 4.41
N ILE A 70 3.18 -0.83 5.19
CA ILE A 70 3.10 -1.50 6.49
C ILE A 70 2.66 -0.48 7.53
N LEU A 71 1.41 -0.60 7.98
CA LEU A 71 0.83 0.32 8.97
C LEU A 71 1.03 -0.16 10.41
N ARG A 72 1.21 -1.47 10.58
CA ARG A 72 1.41 -2.10 11.89
C ARG A 72 2.21 -3.40 11.73
N ARG A 73 3.02 -3.70 12.73
CA ARG A 73 3.61 -5.04 12.95
C ARG A 73 3.04 -5.64 14.23
N GLU A 74 2.84 -6.95 14.25
CA GLU A 74 2.43 -7.73 15.43
C GLU A 74 1.12 -7.24 16.13
N PRO A 75 -0.08 -7.62 15.61
CA PRO A 75 -0.30 -8.30 14.34
C PRO A 75 -0.12 -7.36 13.16
N ASP A 76 0.26 -7.93 12.03
CA ASP A 76 0.65 -7.15 10.85
C ASP A 76 -0.56 -6.54 10.16
N THR A 77 -0.43 -5.27 9.74
CA THR A 77 -1.37 -4.62 8.85
C THR A 77 -0.60 -4.03 7.68
N LEU A 78 -0.88 -4.52 6.48
CA LEU A 78 -0.32 -4.06 5.21
C LEU A 78 -1.47 -3.72 4.27
N LEU A 79 -1.52 -2.49 3.80
CA LEU A 79 -2.55 -2.05 2.86
C LEU A 79 -1.91 -1.57 1.57
N ALA A 80 -2.60 -1.75 0.45
CA ALA A 80 -2.27 -1.08 -0.80
C ALA A 80 -3.38 -0.06 -1.16
N PRO A 81 -3.33 1.17 -0.64
CA PRO A 81 -4.36 2.16 -0.91
C PRO A 81 -4.32 2.64 -2.36
N ASP A 82 -5.46 3.06 -2.89
CA ASP A 82 -5.56 3.54 -4.28
C ASP A 82 -4.73 4.80 -4.56
N VAL A 83 -4.60 5.66 -3.55
CA VAL A 83 -3.72 6.82 -3.55
C VAL A 83 -3.16 7.03 -2.14
N SER A 84 -1.85 7.23 -2.03
CA SER A 84 -1.16 7.43 -0.75
C SER A 84 -0.26 8.64 -0.77
N PHE A 85 -0.21 9.40 0.33
CA PHE A 85 0.75 10.48 0.55
C PHE A 85 1.61 10.19 1.79
N VAL A 86 2.93 10.30 1.65
CA VAL A 86 3.87 10.23 2.77
C VAL A 86 4.66 11.52 2.82
N ALA A 87 4.60 12.18 3.98
CA ALA A 87 5.31 13.42 4.23
C ALA A 87 6.84 13.23 4.18
N THR A 88 7.58 14.28 3.79
CA THR A 88 9.05 14.25 3.65
C THR A 88 9.77 13.65 4.86
N GLY A 89 9.34 13.99 6.08
CA GLY A 89 9.96 13.49 7.32
C GLY A 89 9.60 12.05 7.71
N ARG A 90 8.72 11.38 6.96
CA ARG A 90 8.27 9.99 7.21
C ARG A 90 8.79 8.99 6.18
N ARG A 91 9.56 9.45 5.21
CA ARG A 91 10.05 8.59 4.12
C ARG A 91 11.37 7.93 4.54
N PRO A 92 11.51 6.59 4.42
CA PRO A 92 12.79 5.94 4.65
C PRO A 92 13.85 6.41 3.63
N PRO A 93 15.13 6.40 4.03
CA PRO A 93 16.27 6.62 3.13
C PRO A 93 16.16 5.79 1.84
N VAL A 94 16.66 6.32 0.71
CA VAL A 94 16.47 5.69 -0.62
C VAL A 94 17.05 4.27 -0.67
N ASP A 95 18.18 4.07 -0.01
CA ASP A 95 18.91 2.79 0.14
C ASP A 95 18.17 1.76 1.01
N GLN A 96 17.11 2.17 1.71
CA GLN A 96 16.30 1.31 2.57
C GLN A 96 14.91 1.01 1.96
N ARG A 97 14.66 1.45 0.72
CA ARG A 97 13.39 1.20 0.04
C ARG A 97 13.42 -0.15 -0.67
N VAL A 98 12.92 -1.17 0.00
CA VAL A 98 12.80 -2.52 -0.56
C VAL A 98 11.41 -3.05 -0.22
N GLY A 99 10.66 -3.48 -1.24
CA GLY A 99 9.30 -4.01 -1.05
C GLY A 99 8.30 -2.92 -0.66
N PHE A 100 7.68 -3.08 0.51
CA PHE A 100 6.61 -2.22 1.02
C PHE A 100 7.16 -1.00 1.78
N VAL A 101 6.35 0.06 1.86
CA VAL A 101 6.71 1.35 2.49
C VAL A 101 6.33 1.41 3.95
#